data_AF-A0A960LBG1-F1
#
_entry.id   AF-A0A960LBG1-F1
#
_cell.length_a   1.000
_cell.length_b   1.000
_cell.length_c   1.000
_cell.angle_alpha   90.00
_cell.angle_beta   90.00
_cell.angle_gamma   90.00
#
_symmetry.space_group_name_H-M   'P 1'
#
loop_
_entity.id
_entity.type
_entity.pdbx_description
1 polymer ?
#
loop_
_entity_poly.entity_id
_entity_poly.type
_entity_poly.pdbx_seq_one_letter_code
_entity_poly.pdbx_strand_id
1 'polypeptide(L)'
;MHESSARPWYRKLHWQILLAMAIGLAVGGNSVTGPGAAANLGWLGDLFVRLLRMVIVPLVLTSVISGVASVGGGGSLGRLFGKTMGYYVLSSLLAILTGLLVVNLIRPGDGANLAKATAQALPELSTPSSPVDLLLGMVPTNVAAAAAQGDMLALILFSILFGLAIVHLPEKPGQALLGFFDAAFQAMMQITSWVIRLAPIGVLGLMIRAADRLDGSSIKALALYMVTIASALSIHLFVTLPLLLILLGRIKPSIHFKNMIEPLTMAFSSSSSAATLPVTMNAVEKRVGVSNKVSSFVLPMGATINMDGT
;
A
#
# COMPACT_ATOMS: atom_id res chain seq x y z
N MET A 1 -25.56 3.78 13.99
CA MET A 1 -26.22 2.46 13.97
C MET A 1 -25.25 1.43 14.53
N HIS A 2 -25.63 0.78 15.63
CA HIS A 2 -24.84 -0.24 16.32
C HIS A 2 -24.68 -1.50 15.44
N GLU A 3 -23.51 -1.72 14.84
CA GLU A 3 -23.11 -3.06 14.38
C GLU A 3 -22.18 -3.69 15.44
N SER A 4 -22.76 -4.12 16.57
CA SER A 4 -22.14 -5.03 17.54
C SER A 4 -22.73 -6.44 17.36
N SER A 5 -22.64 -6.95 16.14
CA SER A 5 -22.79 -8.37 15.83
C SER A 5 -21.51 -8.75 15.12
N ALA A 6 -20.63 -9.48 15.83
CA ALA A 6 -19.40 -9.98 15.26
C ALA A 6 -19.78 -10.85 14.04
N ARG A 7 -19.58 -10.32 12.84
CA ARG A 7 -19.85 -11.06 11.60
C ARG A 7 -19.17 -12.43 11.71
N PRO A 8 -19.85 -13.53 11.32
CA PRO A 8 -19.28 -14.86 11.35
C PRO A 8 -17.89 -14.87 10.69
N TRP A 9 -16.95 -15.66 11.22
CA TRP A 9 -15.55 -15.62 10.79
C TRP A 9 -15.38 -15.80 9.27
N TYR A 10 -16.23 -16.61 8.62
CA TYR A 10 -16.26 -16.83 7.17
C TYR A 10 -16.75 -15.63 6.32
N ARG A 11 -17.34 -14.60 6.94
CA ARG A 11 -17.72 -13.35 6.27
C ARG A 11 -16.60 -12.31 6.26
N LYS A 12 -15.48 -12.55 6.95
CA LYS A 12 -14.31 -11.65 6.92
C LYS A 12 -13.54 -11.88 5.61
N LEU A 13 -13.11 -10.79 4.99
CA LEU A 13 -12.52 -10.82 3.66
C LEU A 13 -11.22 -11.66 3.59
N HIS A 14 -10.34 -11.57 4.59
CA HIS A 14 -9.11 -12.35 4.62
C HIS A 14 -9.37 -13.86 4.63
N TRP A 15 -10.41 -14.34 5.35
CA TRP A 15 -10.79 -15.76 5.33
C TRP A 15 -11.40 -16.18 4.00
N GLN A 16 -12.17 -15.30 3.35
CA GLN A 16 -12.70 -15.56 2.01
C GLN A 16 -11.60 -15.69 0.97
N ILE A 17 -10.58 -14.83 1.04
CA ILE A 17 -9.41 -14.89 0.16
C ILE A 17 -8.63 -16.19 0.40
N LEU A 18 -8.35 -16.56 1.65
CA LEU A 18 -7.64 -17.81 1.96
C LEU A 18 -8.40 -19.05 1.47
N LEU A 19 -9.71 -19.08 1.69
CA LEU A 19 -10.56 -20.17 1.21
C LEU A 19 -10.60 -20.21 -0.32
N ALA A 20 -10.75 -19.05 -0.97
CA ALA A 20 -10.68 -18.92 -2.42
C ALA A 20 -9.35 -19.40 -3.00
N MET A 21 -8.22 -19.12 -2.31
CA MET A 21 -6.92 -19.61 -2.71
C MET A 21 -6.85 -21.14 -2.64
N ALA A 22 -7.25 -21.73 -1.51
CA ALA A 22 -7.23 -23.17 -1.31
C ALA A 22 -8.12 -23.90 -2.33
N ILE A 23 -9.34 -23.38 -2.56
CA ILE A 23 -10.26 -23.90 -3.58
C ILE A 23 -9.66 -23.76 -4.98
N GLY A 24 -9.10 -22.60 -5.31
CA GLY A 24 -8.53 -22.36 -6.63
C GLY A 24 -7.36 -23.31 -6.94
N LEU A 25 -6.48 -23.56 -5.96
CA LEU A 25 -5.39 -24.52 -6.10
C LEU A 25 -5.91 -25.97 -6.24
N ALA A 26 -6.92 -26.37 -5.46
CA ALA A 26 -7.49 -27.71 -5.53
C ALA A 26 -8.25 -27.96 -6.86
N VAL A 27 -8.96 -26.95 -7.36
CA VAL A 27 -9.67 -27.01 -8.64
C VAL A 27 -8.70 -27.02 -9.80
N GLY A 28 -7.68 -26.16 -9.78
CA GLY A 28 -6.69 -26.08 -10.85
C GLY A 28 -5.75 -27.29 -10.90
N GLY A 29 -5.36 -27.86 -9.75
CA GLY A 29 -4.43 -29.01 -9.71
C GLY A 29 -5.08 -30.38 -9.99
N ASN A 30 -6.41 -30.47 -10.00
CA ASN A 30 -7.13 -31.70 -10.30
C ASN A 30 -7.29 -31.86 -11.82
N SER A 31 -6.51 -32.77 -12.39
CA SER A 31 -6.59 -33.22 -13.79
C SER A 31 -7.95 -33.84 -14.19
N VAL A 32 -8.85 -34.09 -13.21
CA VAL A 32 -10.22 -34.59 -13.38
C VAL A 32 -11.19 -33.52 -13.93
N THR A 33 -10.91 -32.23 -13.75
CA THR A 33 -11.76 -31.15 -14.32
C THR A 33 -11.51 -30.93 -15.83
N GLY A 34 -10.63 -31.74 -16.43
CA GLY A 34 -10.21 -31.66 -17.82
C GLY A 34 -9.29 -30.46 -18.10
N PRO A 35 -8.63 -30.41 -19.27
CA PRO A 35 -7.77 -29.29 -19.68
C PRO A 35 -8.48 -27.91 -19.74
N GLY A 36 -9.78 -27.85 -19.44
CA GLY A 36 -10.64 -26.69 -19.63
C GLY A 36 -10.92 -25.85 -18.38
N ALA A 37 -10.57 -26.26 -17.16
CA ALA A 37 -10.87 -25.47 -15.97
C ALA A 37 -10.10 -24.13 -15.94
N ALA A 38 -8.81 -24.17 -16.28
CA ALA A 38 -7.99 -22.97 -16.47
C ALA A 38 -8.49 -22.11 -17.65
N ALA A 39 -9.00 -22.72 -18.72
CA ALA A 39 -9.54 -22.01 -19.88
C ALA A 39 -10.89 -21.33 -19.59
N ASN A 40 -11.75 -21.96 -18.77
CA ASN A 40 -13.11 -21.49 -18.50
C ASN A 40 -13.21 -20.52 -17.33
N LEU A 41 -12.27 -20.57 -16.37
CA LEU A 41 -12.31 -19.75 -15.14
C LEU A 41 -11.09 -18.83 -14.96
N GLY A 42 -10.01 -19.03 -15.71
CA GLY A 42 -8.80 -18.21 -15.60
C GLY A 42 -9.01 -16.74 -15.97
N TRP A 43 -10.01 -16.43 -16.80
CA TRP A 43 -10.36 -15.05 -17.17
C TRP A 43 -10.82 -14.22 -15.97
N LEU A 44 -11.35 -14.83 -14.90
CA LEU A 44 -11.71 -14.12 -13.67
C LEU A 44 -10.49 -13.52 -12.99
N GLY A 45 -9.35 -14.24 -13.02
CA GLY A 45 -8.08 -13.73 -12.52
C GLY A 45 -7.54 -12.60 -13.39
N ASP A 46 -7.61 -12.74 -14.71
CA ASP A 46 -7.18 -11.69 -15.64
C ASP A 46 -8.05 -10.42 -15.51
N LEU A 47 -9.37 -10.57 -15.36
CA LEU A 47 -10.28 -9.47 -15.10
C LEU A 47 -9.92 -8.77 -13.78
N PHE A 48 -9.65 -9.52 -12.72
CA PHE A 48 -9.25 -8.96 -11.43
C PHE A 48 -7.95 -8.17 -11.52
N VAL A 49 -6.92 -8.70 -12.20
CA VAL A 49 -5.66 -7.97 -12.44
C VAL A 49 -5.89 -6.71 -13.26
N ARG A 50 -6.77 -6.74 -14.28
CA ARG A 50 -7.15 -5.55 -15.05
C ARG A 50 -7.84 -4.50 -14.20
N LEU A 51 -8.76 -4.91 -13.31
CA LEU A 51 -9.42 -4.00 -12.37
C LEU A 51 -8.42 -3.37 -11.40
N LEU A 52 -7.43 -4.12 -10.91
CA LEU A 52 -6.35 -3.56 -10.10
C LEU A 52 -5.55 -2.55 -10.91
N ARG A 53 -5.06 -2.91 -12.10
CA ARG A 53 -4.26 -2.02 -12.97
C ARG A 53 -5.01 -0.73 -13.36
N MET A 54 -6.31 -0.81 -13.59
CA MET A 54 -7.17 0.34 -13.91
C MET A 54 -7.15 1.40 -12.80
N VAL A 55 -7.07 0.96 -11.54
CA VAL A 55 -7.12 1.86 -10.38
C VAL A 55 -5.78 2.55 -10.13
N ILE A 56 -4.65 1.92 -10.43
CA ILE A 56 -3.34 2.39 -9.96
C ILE A 56 -3.00 3.80 -10.46
N VAL A 57 -3.07 4.05 -11.78
CA VAL A 57 -2.65 5.34 -12.34
C VAL A 57 -3.50 6.52 -11.82
N PRO A 58 -4.84 6.48 -11.87
CA PRO A 58 -5.65 7.58 -11.32
C PRO A 58 -5.51 7.72 -9.80
N LEU A 59 -5.36 6.61 -9.07
CA LEU A 59 -5.17 6.63 -7.62
C LEU A 59 -3.85 7.28 -7.25
N VAL A 60 -2.73 6.91 -7.89
CA VAL A 60 -1.41 7.52 -7.65
C VAL A 60 -1.42 8.99 -8.00
N LEU A 61 -2.00 9.36 -9.14
CA LEU A 61 -2.09 10.75 -9.57
C LEU A 61 -2.82 11.61 -8.53
N THR A 62 -4.03 11.19 -8.14
CA THR A 62 -4.88 11.93 -7.21
C THR A 62 -4.34 11.90 -5.78
N SER A 63 -3.76 10.79 -5.33
CA SER A 63 -3.21 10.66 -3.98
C SER A 63 -1.96 11.52 -3.78
N VAL A 64 -1.04 11.53 -4.75
CA VAL A 64 0.20 12.31 -4.65
C VAL A 64 -0.10 13.80 -4.79
N ILE A 65 -0.98 14.20 -5.72
CA ILE A 65 -1.35 15.62 -5.86
C ILE A 65 -2.08 16.12 -4.60
N SER A 66 -3.09 15.39 -4.10
CA SER A 66 -3.80 15.76 -2.87
C SER A 66 -2.84 15.77 -1.66
N GLY A 67 -1.98 14.75 -1.55
CA GLY A 67 -0.98 14.64 -0.51
C GLY A 67 -0.03 15.84 -0.47
N VAL A 68 0.53 16.22 -1.63
CA VAL A 68 1.47 17.36 -1.71
C VAL A 68 0.76 18.72 -1.64
N ALA A 69 -0.47 18.85 -2.13
CA ALA A 69 -1.22 20.12 -2.07
C ALA A 69 -1.75 20.41 -0.65
N SER A 70 -2.17 19.39 0.09
CA SER A 70 -2.70 19.52 1.47
C SER A 70 -1.66 20.02 2.49
N VAL A 71 -0.38 19.87 2.16
CA VAL A 71 0.80 20.30 2.90
C VAL A 71 0.96 21.84 2.96
N GLY A 72 0.51 22.55 1.92
CA GLY A 72 0.99 23.90 1.61
C GLY A 72 0.37 25.07 2.37
N GLY A 73 -0.59 24.84 3.26
CA GLY A 73 -1.38 25.92 3.87
C GLY A 73 -1.06 26.19 5.34
N GLY A 74 -0.12 27.10 5.64
CA GLY A 74 -0.14 27.81 6.94
C GLY A 74 1.22 28.15 7.56
N GLY A 75 1.56 29.44 7.58
CA GLY A 75 2.76 29.99 8.22
C GLY A 75 2.91 29.74 9.73
N SER A 76 1.90 29.23 10.43
CA SER A 76 1.96 28.83 11.85
C SER A 76 2.05 27.32 12.08
N LEU A 77 1.86 26.50 11.03
CA LEU A 77 1.93 25.04 11.05
C LEU A 77 3.18 24.47 10.38
N GLY A 78 3.94 25.27 9.62
CA GLY A 78 5.10 24.81 8.85
C GLY A 78 6.15 24.04 9.67
N ARG A 79 6.39 24.42 10.94
CA ARG A 79 7.31 23.67 11.82
C ARG A 79 6.77 22.29 12.23
N LEU A 80 5.46 22.19 12.49
CA LEU A 80 4.82 20.91 12.81
C LEU A 80 4.85 20.02 11.57
N PHE A 81 4.45 20.57 10.43
CA PHE A 81 4.47 19.93 9.13
C PHE A 81 5.86 19.39 8.74
N GLY A 82 6.90 20.23 8.78
CA GLY A 82 8.26 19.84 8.40
C GLY A 82 8.83 18.76 9.31
N LYS A 83 8.53 18.79 10.62
CA LYS A 83 8.89 17.72 11.55
C LYS A 83 8.17 16.41 11.22
N THR A 84 6.89 16.47 10.90
CA THR A 84 6.09 15.29 10.54
C THR A 84 6.55 14.67 9.23
N MET A 85 6.77 15.45 8.18
CA MET A 85 7.31 14.93 6.92
C MET A 85 8.72 14.39 7.06
N GLY A 86 9.59 15.10 7.79
CA GLY A 86 10.94 14.60 8.06
C GLY A 86 10.91 13.26 8.78
N TYR A 87 9.98 13.08 9.73
CA TYR A 87 9.76 11.80 10.39
C TYR A 87 9.25 10.72 9.42
N TYR A 88 8.24 11.00 8.59
CA TYR A 88 7.70 10.02 7.62
C TYR A 88 8.72 9.60 6.57
N VAL A 89 9.44 10.55 5.97
CA VAL A 89 10.51 10.24 5.02
C VAL A 89 11.59 9.38 5.68
N LEU A 90 11.98 9.70 6.92
CA LEU A 90 12.98 8.93 7.66
C LEU A 90 12.47 7.52 8.01
N SER A 91 11.24 7.37 8.51
CA SER A 91 10.69 6.06 8.86
C SER A 91 10.50 5.18 7.64
N SER A 92 9.98 5.73 6.54
CA SER A 92 9.82 5.00 5.28
C SER A 92 11.15 4.62 4.67
N LEU A 93 12.16 5.50 4.69
CA LEU A 93 13.51 5.15 4.25
C LEU A 93 14.08 3.98 5.06
N LEU A 94 13.96 4.02 6.39
CA LEU A 94 14.42 2.93 7.24
C LEU A 94 13.62 1.63 7.02
N ALA A 95 12.32 1.73 6.72
CA ALA A 95 11.48 0.59 6.35
C ALA A 95 11.97 -0.06 5.06
N ILE A 96 12.21 0.75 4.02
CA ILE A 96 12.75 0.30 2.72
C ILE A 96 14.11 -0.37 2.90
N LEU A 97 15.02 0.25 3.67
CA LEU A 97 16.34 -0.32 3.94
C LEU A 97 16.24 -1.65 4.70
N THR A 98 15.32 -1.76 5.66
CA THR A 98 15.05 -3.00 6.39
C THR A 98 14.52 -4.08 5.44
N GLY A 99 13.54 -3.75 4.60
CA GLY A 99 12.99 -4.66 3.59
C GLY A 99 14.05 -5.13 2.60
N LEU A 100 14.85 -4.21 2.05
CA LEU A 100 15.97 -4.51 1.16
C LEU A 100 17.00 -5.41 1.83
N LEU A 101 17.38 -5.12 3.08
CA LEU A 101 18.33 -5.94 3.83
C LEU A 101 17.82 -7.38 3.97
N VAL A 102 16.58 -7.55 4.42
CA VAL A 102 15.98 -8.86 4.68
C VAL A 102 15.77 -9.65 3.38
N VAL A 103 15.31 -9.00 2.30
CA VAL A 103 15.14 -9.63 0.98
C VAL A 103 16.47 -10.05 0.38
N ASN A 104 17.52 -9.22 0.46
CA ASN A 104 18.84 -9.55 -0.07
C ASN A 104 19.56 -10.65 0.73
N LEU A 105 19.23 -10.80 2.01
CA LEU A 105 19.76 -11.85 2.88
C LEU A 105 19.06 -13.19 2.67
N ILE A 106 17.73 -13.19 2.62
CA ILE A 106 16.92 -14.42 2.51
C ILE A 106 16.82 -14.91 1.06
N ARG A 107 16.82 -13.98 0.09
CA ARG A 107 16.67 -14.25 -1.35
C ARG A 107 15.52 -15.21 -1.66
N PRO A 108 14.28 -14.86 -1.31
CA PRO A 108 13.14 -15.79 -1.35
C PRO A 108 12.78 -16.32 -2.75
N GLY A 109 13.30 -15.70 -3.82
CA GLY A 109 13.06 -16.11 -5.20
C GLY A 109 14.12 -17.05 -5.79
N ASP A 110 15.25 -17.28 -5.10
CA ASP A 110 16.32 -18.13 -5.62
C ASP A 110 15.82 -19.58 -5.75
N GLY A 111 15.88 -20.11 -6.98
CA GLY A 111 15.40 -21.47 -7.30
C GLY A 111 13.90 -21.59 -7.57
N ALA A 112 13.14 -20.49 -7.60
CA ALA A 112 11.74 -20.50 -8.01
C ALA A 112 11.61 -20.56 -9.54
N ASN A 113 10.89 -21.56 -10.06
CA ASN A 113 10.69 -21.69 -11.51
C ASN A 113 9.51 -20.83 -12.00
N LEU A 114 9.63 -19.51 -11.84
CA LEU A 114 8.57 -18.53 -12.15
C LEU A 114 8.36 -18.29 -13.65
N ALA A 115 9.26 -18.79 -14.50
CA ALA A 115 9.19 -18.63 -15.96
C ALA A 115 7.89 -19.21 -16.56
N LYS A 116 7.27 -20.21 -15.92
CA LYS A 116 5.98 -20.77 -16.33
C LYS A 116 4.78 -19.93 -15.83
N ALA A 117 4.95 -19.08 -14.82
CA ALA A 117 3.89 -18.30 -14.19
C ALA A 117 3.57 -17.00 -14.98
N THR A 118 4.57 -16.37 -15.59
CA THR A 118 4.46 -15.08 -16.27
C THR A 118 4.04 -15.22 -17.74
N ALA A 119 2.74 -15.37 -17.98
CA ALA A 119 2.16 -15.13 -19.32
C ALA A 119 1.87 -13.63 -19.58
N GLN A 120 2.12 -12.77 -18.60
CA GLN A 120 2.12 -11.31 -18.77
C GLN A 120 3.57 -10.85 -18.75
N ALA A 121 3.99 -10.18 -19.82
CA ALA A 121 5.25 -9.47 -19.88
C ALA A 121 5.37 -8.62 -18.61
N LEU A 122 6.39 -8.91 -17.80
CA LEU A 122 6.84 -7.95 -16.79
C LEU A 122 7.12 -6.65 -17.55
N PRO A 123 6.74 -5.47 -17.01
CA PRO A 123 7.24 -4.22 -17.56
C PRO A 123 8.75 -4.35 -17.68
N GLU A 124 9.30 -4.18 -18.89
CA GLU A 124 10.75 -4.13 -19.06
C GLU A 124 11.24 -2.94 -18.23
N LEU A 125 11.75 -3.23 -17.04
CA LEU A 125 12.44 -2.25 -16.23
C LEU A 125 13.79 -2.05 -16.90
N SER A 126 13.86 -1.08 -17.81
CA SER A 126 15.12 -0.62 -18.37
C SER A 126 16.00 -0.14 -17.23
N THR A 127 17.08 -0.87 -16.95
CA THR A 127 18.10 -0.42 -16.02
C THR A 127 18.72 0.85 -16.60
N PRO A 128 18.58 2.02 -15.94
CA PRO A 128 19.15 3.24 -16.47
C PRO A 128 20.67 3.09 -16.54
N SER A 129 21.25 3.47 -17.67
CA SER A 129 22.68 3.32 -17.96
C SER A 129 23.55 4.26 -17.13
N SER A 130 22.94 5.34 -16.61
CA SER A 130 23.56 6.35 -15.75
C SER A 130 22.55 6.92 -14.75
N PRO A 131 22.98 7.40 -13.56
CA PRO A 131 22.13 8.21 -12.68
C PRO A 131 21.52 9.43 -13.37
N VAL A 132 22.20 9.98 -14.39
CA VAL A 132 21.70 11.09 -15.20
C VAL A 132 20.53 10.64 -16.07
N ASP A 133 20.59 9.45 -16.67
CA ASP A 133 19.49 8.90 -17.47
C ASP A 133 18.26 8.60 -16.60
N LEU A 134 18.48 8.19 -15.35
CA LEU A 134 17.41 8.04 -14.37
C LEU A 134 16.74 9.39 -14.05
N LEU A 135 17.52 10.46 -13.84
CA LEU A 135 16.98 11.81 -13.63
C LEU A 135 16.23 12.34 -14.85
N LEU A 136 16.77 12.14 -16.06
CA LEU A 136 16.11 12.53 -17.30
C LEU A 136 14.83 11.72 -17.53
N GLY A 137 14.86 10.41 -17.22
CA GLY A 137 13.70 9.52 -17.31
C GLY A 137 12.58 9.83 -16.31
N MET A 138 12.88 10.52 -15.20
CA MET A 138 11.84 10.98 -14.27
C MET A 138 10.98 12.12 -14.85
N VAL A 139 11.47 12.89 -15.84
CA VAL A 139 10.73 14.01 -16.41
C VAL A 139 10.02 13.55 -17.69
N PRO A 140 8.68 13.36 -17.69
CA PRO A 140 7.98 12.92 -18.88
C PRO A 140 7.94 14.03 -19.93
N THR A 141 8.24 13.68 -21.19
CA THR A 141 7.97 14.58 -22.33
C THR A 141 6.47 14.75 -22.58
N ASN A 142 5.65 13.77 -22.19
CA ASN A 142 4.20 13.81 -22.26
C ASN A 142 3.57 13.00 -21.10
N VAL A 143 2.87 13.69 -20.20
CA VAL A 143 2.23 13.10 -19.02
C VAL A 143 1.13 12.10 -19.38
N ALA A 144 0.35 12.38 -20.43
CA ALA A 144 -0.71 11.47 -20.87
C ALA A 144 -0.13 10.17 -21.45
N ALA A 145 0.99 10.24 -22.17
CA ALA A 145 1.71 9.06 -22.64
C ALA A 145 2.30 8.26 -21.47
N ALA A 146 2.91 8.92 -20.48
CA ALA A 146 3.40 8.29 -19.26
C ALA A 146 2.28 7.57 -18.49
N ALA A 147 1.09 8.19 -18.39
CA ALA A 147 -0.11 7.59 -17.81
C ALA A 147 -0.56 6.33 -18.56
N ALA A 148 -0.58 6.38 -19.89
CA ALA A 148 -0.99 5.26 -20.73
C ALA A 148 0.00 4.09 -20.68
N GLN A 149 1.30 4.37 -20.55
CA GLN A 149 2.37 3.37 -20.49
C GLN A 149 2.62 2.85 -19.08
N GLY A 150 2.03 3.48 -18.05
CA GLY A 150 2.23 3.09 -16.65
C GLY A 150 3.60 3.49 -16.11
N ASP A 151 4.21 4.56 -16.62
CA ASP A 151 5.45 5.12 -16.09
C ASP A 151 5.19 5.83 -14.75
N MET A 152 5.16 5.04 -13.68
CA MET A 152 4.83 5.52 -12.34
C MET A 152 5.83 6.56 -11.84
N LEU A 153 7.11 6.41 -12.17
CA LEU A 153 8.14 7.32 -11.69
C LEU A 153 7.91 8.74 -12.25
N ALA A 154 7.66 8.83 -13.55
CA ALA A 154 7.37 10.09 -14.21
C ALA A 154 6.05 10.71 -13.73
N LEU A 155 5.02 9.89 -13.52
CA LEU A 155 3.73 10.35 -12.98
C LEU A 155 3.87 10.89 -11.56
N ILE A 156 4.64 10.21 -10.69
CA ILE A 156 4.88 10.67 -9.33
C ILE A 156 5.61 12.01 -9.34
N LEU A 157 6.67 12.18 -10.15
CA LEU A 157 7.36 13.47 -10.25
C LEU A 157 6.42 14.57 -10.71
N PHE A 158 5.66 14.34 -11.79
CA PHE A 158 4.67 15.29 -12.29
C PHE A 158 3.65 15.66 -11.20
N SER A 159 3.08 14.67 -10.52
CA SER A 159 2.10 14.88 -9.45
C SER A 159 2.66 15.70 -8.29
N ILE A 160 3.92 15.49 -7.91
CA ILE A 160 4.58 16.31 -6.88
C ILE A 160 4.72 17.75 -7.36
N LEU A 161 5.25 17.99 -8.56
CA LEU A 161 5.42 19.33 -9.11
C LEU A 161 4.08 20.06 -9.28
N PHE A 162 3.04 19.34 -9.73
CA PHE A 162 1.70 19.87 -9.90
C PHE A 162 1.05 20.19 -8.55
N GLY A 163 1.18 19.31 -7.57
CA GLY A 163 0.76 19.56 -6.18
C GLY A 163 1.45 20.80 -5.58
N LEU A 164 2.76 20.95 -5.78
CA LEU A 164 3.51 22.14 -5.37
C LEU A 164 3.03 23.39 -6.09
N ALA A 165 2.70 23.31 -7.38
CA ALA A 165 2.16 24.44 -8.12
C ALA A 165 0.80 24.89 -7.56
N ILE A 166 -0.08 23.96 -7.19
CA ILE A 166 -1.39 24.27 -6.54
C ILE A 166 -1.20 25.10 -5.28
N VAL A 167 -0.20 24.78 -4.46
CA VAL A 167 0.12 25.51 -3.21
C VAL A 167 0.50 26.98 -3.47
N HIS A 168 1.11 27.27 -4.62
CA HIS A 168 1.54 28.62 -4.99
C HIS A 168 0.47 29.41 -5.77
N LEU A 169 -0.68 28.81 -6.06
CA LEU A 169 -1.79 29.53 -6.69
C LEU A 169 -2.48 30.49 -5.70
N PRO A 170 -3.18 31.52 -6.22
CA PRO A 170 -4.08 32.31 -5.39
C PRO A 170 -5.09 31.44 -4.64
N GLU A 171 -5.55 31.92 -3.47
CA GLU A 171 -6.32 31.11 -2.52
C GLU A 171 -7.54 30.40 -3.16
N LYS A 172 -8.35 31.14 -3.94
CA LYS A 172 -9.56 30.58 -4.60
C LYS A 172 -9.25 29.43 -5.58
N PRO A 173 -8.40 29.60 -6.62
CA PRO A 173 -8.07 28.51 -7.53
C PRO A 173 -7.29 27.37 -6.85
N GLY A 174 -6.41 27.68 -5.90
CA GLY A 174 -5.68 26.66 -5.13
C GLY A 174 -6.62 25.75 -4.33
N GLN A 175 -7.57 26.33 -3.58
CA GLN A 175 -8.57 25.58 -2.82
C GLN A 175 -9.52 24.77 -3.74
N ALA A 176 -9.91 25.32 -4.88
CA ALA A 176 -10.76 24.60 -5.84
C ALA A 176 -10.08 23.34 -6.39
N LEU A 177 -8.80 23.45 -6.80
CA LEU A 177 -8.04 22.30 -7.29
C LEU A 177 -7.77 21.29 -6.18
N LEU A 178 -7.38 21.73 -4.98
CA LEU A 178 -7.18 20.86 -3.83
C LEU A 178 -8.46 20.07 -3.51
N GLY A 179 -9.61 20.74 -3.46
CA GLY A 179 -10.90 20.08 -3.22
C GLY A 179 -11.27 19.07 -4.30
N PHE A 180 -10.97 19.37 -5.57
CA PHE A 180 -11.17 18.43 -6.67
C PHE A 180 -10.30 17.17 -6.52
N PHE A 181 -8.98 17.32 -6.30
CA PHE A 181 -8.08 16.18 -6.18
C PHE A 181 -8.34 15.34 -4.93
N ASP A 182 -8.73 15.97 -3.82
CA ASP A 182 -9.12 15.24 -2.62
C ASP A 182 -10.41 14.44 -2.84
N ALA A 183 -11.45 15.04 -3.43
CA ALA A 183 -12.67 14.34 -3.77
C ALA A 183 -12.42 13.19 -4.78
N ALA A 184 -11.55 13.42 -5.77
CA ALA A 184 -11.14 12.40 -6.73
C ALA A 184 -10.37 11.24 -6.05
N PHE A 185 -9.46 11.54 -5.13
CA PHE A 185 -8.74 10.53 -4.34
C PHE A 185 -9.72 9.68 -3.52
N GLN A 186 -10.68 10.31 -2.84
CA GLN A 186 -11.72 9.59 -2.09
C GLN A 186 -12.59 8.71 -2.99
N ALA A 187 -12.97 9.19 -4.17
CA ALA A 187 -13.69 8.40 -5.16
C ALA A 187 -12.87 7.20 -5.65
N MET A 188 -11.57 7.37 -5.90
CA MET A 188 -10.67 6.28 -6.27
C MET A 188 -10.50 5.25 -5.14
N MET A 189 -10.42 5.68 -3.88
CA MET A 189 -10.42 4.79 -2.73
C MET A 189 -11.72 3.96 -2.65
N GLN A 190 -12.86 4.56 -2.99
CA GLN A 190 -14.14 3.85 -3.03
C GLN A 190 -14.17 2.80 -4.15
N ILE A 191 -13.66 3.12 -5.35
CA ILE A 191 -13.51 2.14 -6.45
C ILE A 191 -12.58 1.01 -6.02
N THR A 192 -11.44 1.35 -5.39
CA THR A 192 -10.49 0.37 -4.86
C THR A 192 -11.16 -0.58 -3.89
N SER A 193 -12.01 -0.07 -2.99
CA SER A 193 -12.80 -0.87 -2.05
C SER A 193 -13.76 -1.83 -2.76
N TRP A 194 -14.43 -1.39 -3.84
CA TRP A 194 -15.27 -2.27 -4.65
C TRP A 194 -14.47 -3.38 -5.33
N VAL A 195 -13.31 -3.05 -5.91
CA VAL A 195 -12.41 -4.04 -6.53
C VAL A 195 -11.92 -5.05 -5.48
N ILE A 196 -11.50 -4.59 -4.30
CA ILE A 196 -11.05 -5.47 -3.20
C ILE A 196 -12.17 -6.40 -2.72
N ARG A 197 -13.44 -5.98 -2.73
CA ARG A 197 -14.57 -6.90 -2.41
C ARG A 197 -14.71 -8.05 -3.40
N LEU A 198 -14.23 -7.88 -4.64
CA LEU A 198 -14.20 -8.94 -5.65
C LEU A 198 -12.96 -9.84 -5.53
N ALA A 199 -12.02 -9.51 -4.63
CA ALA A 199 -10.77 -10.26 -4.47
C ALA A 199 -10.95 -11.76 -4.23
N PRO A 200 -11.92 -12.27 -3.45
CA PRO A 200 -12.10 -13.71 -3.31
C PRO A 200 -12.34 -14.41 -4.66
N ILE A 201 -13.13 -13.82 -5.55
CA ILE A 201 -13.43 -14.41 -6.86
C ILE A 201 -12.23 -14.26 -7.80
N GLY A 202 -11.58 -13.10 -7.79
CA GLY A 202 -10.40 -12.83 -8.60
C GLY A 202 -9.21 -13.73 -8.23
N VAL A 203 -8.94 -13.87 -6.93
CA VAL A 203 -7.88 -14.71 -6.39
C VAL A 203 -8.16 -16.19 -6.66
N LEU A 204 -9.41 -16.64 -6.59
CA LEU A 204 -9.78 -17.99 -7.01
C LEU A 204 -9.36 -18.24 -8.47
N GLY A 205 -9.74 -17.35 -9.39
CA GLY A 205 -9.37 -17.47 -10.81
C GLY A 205 -7.86 -17.43 -11.05
N LEU A 206 -7.14 -16.57 -10.31
CA LEU A 206 -5.67 -16.52 -10.34
C LEU A 206 -5.05 -17.84 -9.86
N MET A 207 -5.55 -18.41 -8.77
CA MET A 207 -5.02 -19.65 -8.21
C MET A 207 -5.35 -20.86 -9.08
N ILE A 208 -6.52 -20.91 -9.73
CA ILE A 208 -6.82 -21.94 -10.74
C ILE A 208 -5.78 -21.92 -11.85
N ARG A 209 -5.46 -20.73 -12.39
CA ARG A 209 -4.45 -20.59 -13.45
C ARG A 209 -3.04 -20.92 -12.97
N ALA A 210 -2.74 -20.58 -11.72
CA ALA A 210 -1.44 -20.80 -11.13
C ALA A 210 -1.20 -22.26 -10.74
N ALA A 211 -2.24 -23.05 -10.48
CA ALA A 211 -2.12 -24.42 -9.96
C ALA A 211 -1.27 -25.35 -10.85
N ASP A 212 -1.43 -25.27 -12.18
CA ASP A 212 -0.64 -26.08 -13.14
C ASP A 212 0.81 -25.59 -13.30
N ARG A 213 1.09 -24.38 -12.81
CA ARG A 213 2.37 -23.66 -12.97
C ARG A 213 3.18 -23.63 -11.68
N LEU A 214 2.52 -23.81 -10.54
CA LEU A 214 3.09 -23.88 -9.20
C LEU A 214 3.57 -25.30 -8.94
N ASP A 215 4.89 -25.50 -8.96
CA ASP A 215 5.53 -26.69 -8.45
C ASP A 215 5.92 -26.53 -6.97
N GLY A 216 6.40 -27.60 -6.34
CA GLY A 216 6.84 -27.56 -4.93
C GLY A 216 7.94 -26.52 -4.68
N SER A 217 8.78 -26.22 -5.68
CA SER A 217 9.80 -25.17 -5.58
C SER A 217 9.19 -23.77 -5.52
N SER A 218 8.16 -23.49 -6.32
CA SER A 218 7.42 -22.22 -6.32
C SER A 218 6.62 -21.99 -5.04
N ILE A 219 6.02 -23.04 -4.47
CA ILE A 219 5.32 -22.96 -3.17
C ILE A 219 6.32 -22.63 -2.06
N LYS A 220 7.49 -23.29 -2.05
CA LYS A 220 8.56 -23.00 -1.09
C LYS A 220 9.06 -21.55 -1.21
N ALA A 221 9.26 -21.06 -2.43
CA ALA A 221 9.66 -19.69 -2.68
C ALA A 221 8.61 -18.68 -2.18
N LEU A 222 7.32 -18.94 -2.41
CA LEU A 222 6.23 -18.10 -1.92
C LEU A 222 6.15 -18.10 -0.38
N ALA A 223 6.31 -19.27 0.25
CA ALA A 223 6.36 -19.36 1.70
C ALA A 223 7.56 -18.59 2.28
N LEU A 224 8.73 -18.72 1.65
CA LEU A 224 9.93 -17.99 2.04
C LEU A 224 9.75 -16.48 1.84
N TYR A 225 9.06 -16.05 0.78
CA TYR A 225 8.69 -14.66 0.54
C TYR A 225 7.75 -14.12 1.64
N MET A 226 6.75 -14.89 2.07
CA MET A 226 5.88 -14.53 3.20
C MET A 226 6.66 -14.38 4.51
N VAL A 227 7.59 -15.31 4.80
CA VAL A 227 8.48 -15.21 5.96
C VAL A 227 9.37 -13.98 5.86
N THR A 228 9.89 -13.67 4.67
CA THR A 228 10.73 -12.49 4.41
C THR A 228 9.98 -11.20 4.74
N ILE A 229 8.76 -11.03 4.22
CA ILE A 229 7.92 -9.87 4.52
C ILE A 229 7.59 -9.80 6.02
N ALA A 230 7.10 -10.90 6.60
CA ALA A 230 6.74 -10.93 8.02
C ALA A 230 7.94 -10.58 8.92
N SER A 231 9.14 -11.04 8.56
CA SER A 231 10.38 -10.73 9.27
C SER A 231 10.74 -9.25 9.14
N ALA A 232 10.70 -8.69 7.91
CA ALA A 232 10.99 -7.28 7.67
C ALA A 232 10.02 -6.35 8.42
N LEU A 233 8.71 -6.63 8.36
CA LEU A 233 7.69 -5.88 9.11
C LEU A 233 7.89 -6.00 10.62
N SER A 234 8.24 -7.19 11.11
CA SER A 234 8.51 -7.41 12.54
C SER A 234 9.75 -6.64 12.99
N ILE A 235 10.83 -6.64 12.20
CA ILE A 235 12.04 -5.84 12.50
C ILE A 235 11.69 -4.36 12.51
N HIS A 236 10.93 -3.87 11.51
CA HIS A 236 10.52 -2.47 11.49
C HIS A 236 9.66 -2.09 12.70
N LEU A 237 8.69 -2.94 13.06
CA LEU A 237 7.78 -2.72 14.19
C LEU A 237 8.47 -2.80 15.55
N PHE A 238 9.39 -3.75 15.76
CA PHE A 238 9.99 -4.02 17.07
C PHE A 238 11.39 -3.43 17.25
N VAL A 239 12.06 -3.00 16.18
CA VAL A 239 13.41 -2.42 16.23
C VAL A 239 13.39 -0.99 15.73
N THR A 240 12.99 -0.75 14.48
CA THR A 240 13.12 0.57 13.84
C THR A 240 12.20 1.61 14.49
N LEU A 241 10.90 1.35 14.59
CA LEU A 241 9.96 2.29 15.20
C LEU A 241 10.25 2.53 16.70
N PRO A 242 10.57 1.51 17.52
CA PRO A 242 10.98 1.73 18.92
C PRO A 242 12.28 2.54 19.05
N LEU A 243 13.25 2.34 18.16
CA LEU A 243 14.47 3.13 18.14
C LEU A 243 14.18 4.60 17.84
N LEU A 244 13.32 4.88 16.86
CA LEU A 244 12.87 6.25 16.57
C LEU A 244 12.12 6.88 17.76
N LEU A 245 11.28 6.10 18.46
CA LEU A 245 10.59 6.55 19.67
C LEU A 245 11.56 6.91 20.80
N ILE A 246 12.64 6.16 20.99
CA ILE A 246 13.66 6.42 22.02
C ILE A 246 14.52 7.62 21.62
N LEU A 247 15.04 7.65 20.38
CA LEU A 247 16.00 8.65 19.92
C LEU A 247 15.35 10.02 19.69
N LEU A 248 14.22 10.07 18.98
CA LEU A 248 13.53 11.32 18.65
C LEU A 248 12.48 11.68 19.71
N GLY A 249 11.66 10.71 20.10
CA GLY A 249 10.54 10.93 21.01
C GLY A 249 10.93 10.97 22.49
N ARG A 250 12.07 10.36 22.87
CA ARG A 250 12.46 10.13 24.28
C ARG A 250 11.37 9.43 25.09
N ILE A 251 10.55 8.60 24.43
CA ILE A 251 9.45 7.84 25.04
C ILE A 251 9.86 6.37 25.16
N LYS A 252 9.53 5.74 26.30
CA LYS A 252 9.72 4.31 26.48
C LYS A 252 8.77 3.53 25.55
N PRO A 253 9.26 2.66 24.64
CA PRO A 253 8.40 1.95 23.69
C PRO A 253 7.31 1.11 24.36
N SER A 254 7.62 0.50 25.51
CA SER A 254 6.66 -0.32 26.25
C SER A 254 5.41 0.45 26.70
N ILE A 255 5.54 1.74 27.01
CA ILE A 255 4.41 2.61 27.38
C ILE A 255 3.59 2.92 26.11
N HIS A 256 4.27 3.24 25.01
CA HIS A 256 3.61 3.53 23.74
C HIS A 256 2.78 2.32 23.24
N PHE A 257 3.37 1.12 23.21
CA PHE A 257 2.68 -0.10 22.79
C PHE A 257 1.46 -0.43 23.66
N LYS A 258 1.58 -0.29 24.99
CA LYS A 258 0.45 -0.51 25.91
C LYS A 258 -0.71 0.43 25.61
N ASN A 259 -0.42 1.70 25.32
CA ASN A 259 -1.46 2.68 25.00
C ASN A 259 -2.08 2.46 23.60
N MET A 260 -1.29 1.93 22.65
CA MET A 260 -1.69 1.72 21.25
C MET A 260 -2.22 0.32 20.92
N ILE A 261 -2.28 -0.61 21.89
CA ILE A 261 -2.65 -2.01 21.62
C ILE A 261 -4.01 -2.17 20.94
N GLU A 262 -5.00 -1.37 21.34
CA GLU A 262 -6.34 -1.38 20.77
C GLU A 262 -6.36 -0.85 19.32
N PRO A 263 -5.83 0.35 19.01
CA PRO A 263 -5.64 0.79 17.64
C PRO A 263 -4.88 -0.22 16.76
N LEU A 264 -3.77 -0.78 17.26
CA LEU A 264 -2.94 -1.75 16.53
C LEU A 264 -3.71 -3.04 16.22
N THR A 265 -4.45 -3.57 17.18
CA THR A 265 -5.27 -4.78 17.00
C THR A 265 -6.41 -4.50 16.02
N MET A 266 -7.05 -3.34 16.12
CA MET A 266 -8.06 -2.92 15.17
C MET A 266 -7.49 -2.82 13.76
N ALA A 267 -6.32 -2.20 13.59
CA ALA A 267 -5.67 -2.02 12.29
C ALA A 267 -5.27 -3.34 11.65
N PHE A 268 -4.74 -4.26 12.45
CA PHE A 268 -4.46 -5.61 12.00
C PHE A 268 -5.74 -6.35 11.55
N SER A 269 -6.82 -6.23 12.32
CA SER A 269 -8.07 -6.94 12.05
C SER A 269 -8.90 -6.36 10.90
N SER A 270 -8.86 -5.04 10.72
CA SER A 270 -9.62 -4.31 9.70
C SER A 270 -8.84 -4.15 8.40
N SER A 271 -7.51 -4.29 8.45
CA SER A 271 -6.58 -4.02 7.35
C SER A 271 -6.83 -2.64 6.72
N SER A 272 -7.25 -1.65 7.52
CA SER A 272 -7.61 -0.31 7.05
C SER A 272 -7.15 0.79 8.02
N SER A 273 -6.16 1.58 7.58
CA SER A 273 -5.67 2.76 8.32
C SER A 273 -6.79 3.78 8.56
N ALA A 274 -7.61 4.06 7.54
CA ALA A 274 -8.73 5.00 7.65
C ALA A 274 -9.79 4.57 8.68
N ALA A 275 -10.14 3.27 8.73
CA ALA A 275 -11.09 2.75 9.71
C ALA A 275 -10.56 2.81 11.15
N THR A 276 -9.24 2.88 11.33
CA THR A 276 -8.58 2.89 12.66
C THR A 276 -8.25 4.28 13.16
N LEU A 277 -8.37 5.29 12.31
CA LEU A 277 -8.01 6.67 12.64
C LEU A 277 -8.77 7.20 13.87
N PRO A 278 -10.12 7.02 14.02
CA PRO A 278 -10.82 7.52 15.19
C PRO A 278 -10.34 6.88 16.51
N VAL A 279 -10.05 5.58 16.49
CA VAL A 279 -9.55 4.85 17.67
C VAL A 279 -8.10 5.25 17.98
N THR A 280 -7.28 5.47 16.96
CA THR A 280 -5.91 5.97 17.09
C THR A 280 -5.89 7.37 17.69
N MET A 281 -6.70 8.30 17.18
CA MET A 281 -6.81 9.67 17.70
C MET A 281 -7.24 9.67 19.16
N ASN A 282 -8.27 8.90 19.51
CA ASN A 282 -8.75 8.78 20.89
C ASN A 282 -7.67 8.22 21.83
N ALA A 283 -6.95 7.17 21.41
CA ALA A 283 -5.87 6.59 22.22
C ALA A 283 -4.70 7.58 22.43
N VAL A 284 -4.29 8.30 21.38
CA VAL A 284 -3.20 9.28 21.44
C VAL A 284 -3.56 10.51 22.27
N GLU A 285 -4.80 10.99 22.18
CA GLU A 285 -5.27 12.13 22.99
C GLU A 285 -5.50 11.74 24.45
N LYS A 286 -6.26 10.67 24.70
CA LYS A 286 -6.71 10.34 26.07
C LYS A 286 -5.73 9.50 26.88
N ARG A 287 -4.94 8.62 26.24
CA ARG A 287 -4.00 7.73 26.93
C ARG A 287 -2.57 8.24 26.91
N VAL A 288 -2.16 8.91 25.83
CA VAL A 288 -0.80 9.45 25.67
C VAL A 288 -0.73 10.93 26.05
N GLY A 289 -1.84 11.67 26.01
CA GLY A 289 -1.90 13.08 26.41
C GLY A 289 -1.38 14.06 25.35
N VAL A 290 -1.36 13.65 24.07
CA VAL A 290 -0.97 14.53 22.97
C VAL A 290 -2.08 15.56 22.74
N SER A 291 -1.69 16.82 22.47
CA SER A 291 -2.66 17.88 22.22
C SER A 291 -3.46 17.61 20.95
N ASN A 292 -4.75 17.96 20.98
CA ASN A 292 -5.66 17.80 19.84
C ASN A 292 -5.11 18.48 18.57
N LYS A 293 -4.43 19.62 18.72
CA LYS A 293 -3.77 20.34 17.62
C LYS A 293 -2.74 19.49 16.87
N VAL A 294 -2.03 18.60 17.56
CA VAL A 294 -1.02 17.72 16.96
C VAL A 294 -1.66 16.44 16.43
N SER A 295 -2.52 15.78 17.21
CA SER A 295 -3.18 14.53 16.81
C SER A 295 -4.10 14.70 15.59
N SER A 296 -4.91 15.76 15.55
CA SER A 296 -5.84 16.06 14.44
C SER A 296 -5.14 16.46 13.15
N PHE A 297 -3.86 16.81 13.21
CA PHE A 297 -3.06 17.14 12.03
C PHE A 297 -2.22 15.96 11.56
N VAL A 298 -1.45 15.35 12.47
CA VAL A 298 -0.45 14.33 12.12
C VAL A 298 -1.09 13.00 11.74
N LEU A 299 -2.08 12.53 12.50
CA LEU A 299 -2.64 11.19 12.32
C LEU A 299 -3.46 11.04 11.02
N PRO A 300 -4.34 11.98 10.64
CA PRO A 300 -5.06 11.88 9.37
C PRO A 300 -4.13 11.89 8.16
N MET A 301 -3.10 12.74 8.16
CA MET A 301 -2.08 12.74 7.10
C MET A 301 -1.24 11.46 7.10
N GLY A 302 -0.90 10.93 8.28
CA GLY A 302 -0.15 9.68 8.38
C GLY A 302 -0.91 8.49 7.82
N ALA A 303 -2.24 8.45 7.99
CA ALA A 303 -3.08 7.37 7.48
C ALA A 303 -3.10 7.26 5.95
N THR A 304 -2.68 8.31 5.23
CA THR A 304 -2.62 8.34 3.76
C THR A 304 -1.20 8.37 3.21
N ILE A 305 -0.28 9.07 3.89
CA ILE A 305 1.08 9.31 3.39
C ILE A 305 2.09 8.31 3.97
N ASN A 306 1.99 7.99 5.26
CA ASN A 306 3.00 7.20 5.96
C ASN A 306 2.64 5.72 5.99
N MET A 307 2.93 5.03 4.88
CA MET A 307 2.57 3.63 4.67
C MET A 307 3.81 2.71 4.69
N ASP A 308 4.66 2.81 5.72
CA ASP A 308 5.92 2.04 5.86
C ASP A 308 5.84 0.53 5.60
N GLY A 309 4.67 -0.08 5.83
CA GLY A 309 4.47 -1.51 5.62
C GLY A 309 4.11 -1.92 4.18
N THR A 310 3.95 -0.95 3.27
CA THR A 310 3.65 -1.18 1.84
C THR A 310 4.94 -1.36 1.07
#